data_AF-A0AAT9IU07-F1
#
_entry.id   AF-A0AAT9IU07-F1
#
_cell.length_a   1.000
_cell.length_b   1.000
_cell.length_c   1.000
_cell.angle_alpha   90.00
_cell.angle_beta   90.00
_cell.angle_gamma   90.00
#
_symmetry.space_group_name_H-M   'P 1'
#
loop_
_entity.id
_entity.type
_entity.pdbx_description
1 polymer ?
#
loop_
_entity_poly.entity_id
_entity_poly.type
_entity_poly.pdbx_seq_one_letter_code
_entity_poly.pdbx_strand_id
1 'polypeptide(L)'
;MLDTSVRTSPTSQGVTAGADTASTPDFGALSALYDKDHIASVQKVSHDLKRLLTGCDAARLKTDVKLQVARLNDWTNTYLKGLEAAQKISEAGYDTLIEAQKELGLSLDDYLRFEGEGGNAATADQERRIEDISKALRRIHSLIPAVEEAFATSGPNDPEEPEVPPYEPEVNPEPLPDSNPELPAEIPPVSNPQSRLA
;
A
#
# COMPACT_ATOMS: atom_id res chain seq x y z
N MET A 1 54.31 -47.64 11.72
CA MET A 1 53.33 -46.55 11.73
C MET A 1 53.50 -45.78 10.43
N LEU A 2 52.62 -46.03 9.45
CA LEU A 2 52.57 -45.34 8.18
C LEU A 2 51.14 -44.79 8.07
N ASP A 3 51.04 -43.47 8.11
CA ASP A 3 49.79 -42.71 8.10
C ASP A 3 49.35 -42.51 6.64
N THR A 4 48.26 -43.16 6.24
CA THR A 4 47.70 -43.07 4.89
C THR A 4 46.78 -41.86 4.83
N SER A 5 47.28 -40.79 4.24
CA SER A 5 46.55 -39.55 3.97
C SER A 5 45.47 -39.79 2.90
N VAL A 6 44.20 -39.90 3.32
CA VAL A 6 43.05 -39.96 2.41
C VAL A 6 42.69 -38.53 1.99
N ARG A 7 43.04 -38.19 0.75
CA ARG A 7 42.74 -36.91 0.11
C ARG A 7 41.36 -37.01 -0.56
N THR A 8 40.32 -36.47 0.06
CA THR A 8 38.99 -36.33 -0.57
C THR A 8 38.91 -34.99 -1.29
N SER A 9 38.66 -35.02 -2.60
CA SER A 9 38.39 -33.84 -3.41
C SER A 9 36.93 -33.37 -3.21
N PRO A 10 36.64 -32.07 -3.16
CA PRO A 10 35.26 -31.59 -3.20
C PRO A 10 34.70 -31.73 -4.62
N THR A 11 33.60 -32.48 -4.75
CA THR A 11 32.77 -32.50 -5.96
C THR A 11 32.10 -31.12 -6.12
N SER A 12 32.40 -30.44 -7.22
CA SER A 12 31.68 -29.25 -7.64
C SER A 12 30.31 -29.67 -8.19
N GLN A 13 29.24 -29.50 -7.40
CA GLN A 13 27.89 -29.50 -7.94
C GLN A 13 27.59 -28.09 -8.47
N GLY A 14 27.40 -28.00 -9.78
CA GLY A 14 26.85 -26.81 -10.42
C GLY A 14 25.42 -26.59 -9.94
N VAL A 15 25.21 -25.49 -9.22
CA VAL A 15 23.86 -24.99 -8.92
C VAL A 15 23.38 -24.27 -10.18
N THR A 16 22.46 -24.90 -10.93
CA THR A 16 21.73 -24.18 -11.97
C THR A 16 20.73 -23.29 -11.25
N ALA A 17 21.02 -21.98 -11.22
CA ALA A 17 20.10 -20.96 -10.76
C ALA A 17 18.79 -21.11 -11.56
N GLY A 18 17.75 -21.57 -10.89
CA GLY A 18 16.39 -21.41 -11.38
C GLY A 18 16.13 -19.92 -11.53
N ALA A 19 15.62 -19.54 -12.69
CA ALA A 19 15.23 -18.17 -12.99
C ALA A 19 14.29 -17.67 -11.89
N ASP A 20 14.81 -16.75 -11.07
CA ASP A 20 13.96 -15.84 -10.31
C ASP A 20 13.14 -15.05 -11.33
N THR A 21 11.90 -15.47 -11.51
CA THR A 21 10.84 -14.56 -11.90
C THR A 21 10.70 -13.57 -10.74
N ALA A 22 11.58 -12.57 -10.71
CA ALA A 22 11.40 -11.38 -9.91
C ALA A 22 10.17 -10.70 -10.49
N SER A 23 9.00 -11.04 -9.95
CA SER A 23 7.79 -10.23 -10.11
C SER A 23 8.18 -8.84 -9.68
N THR A 24 8.32 -7.93 -10.66
CA THR A 24 8.43 -6.50 -10.39
C THR A 24 7.30 -6.15 -9.42
N PRO A 25 7.60 -5.58 -8.25
CA PRO A 25 6.54 -5.22 -7.32
C PRO A 25 5.59 -4.28 -8.05
N ASP A 26 4.33 -4.68 -8.14
CA ASP A 26 3.27 -3.86 -8.68
C ASP A 26 3.07 -2.67 -7.73
N PHE A 27 3.70 -1.56 -8.05
CA PHE A 27 3.57 -0.31 -7.30
C PHE A 27 2.16 0.29 -7.43
N GLY A 28 1.37 -0.12 -8.44
CA GLY A 28 -0.05 0.23 -8.55
C GLY A 28 -0.89 -0.40 -7.44
N ALA A 29 -0.54 -1.62 -7.01
CA ALA A 29 -1.17 -2.26 -5.85
C ALA A 29 -0.82 -1.57 -4.52
N LEU A 30 0.33 -0.89 -4.43
CA LEU A 30 0.74 -0.10 -3.25
C LEU A 30 -0.03 1.21 -3.11
N SER A 31 -0.48 1.81 -4.22
CA SER A 31 -1.33 3.01 -4.18
C SER A 31 -2.75 2.70 -3.67
N ALA A 32 -3.30 1.54 -4.02
CA ALA A 32 -4.58 1.02 -3.51
C ALA A 32 -4.50 0.49 -2.06
N LEU A 33 -3.29 0.38 -1.49
CA LEU A 33 -3.03 -0.22 -0.17
C LEU A 33 -3.34 0.74 1.01
N TYR A 34 -3.58 2.02 0.73
CA TYR A 34 -3.91 3.03 1.76
C TYR A 34 -5.35 3.53 1.74
N ASP A 35 -6.20 2.92 0.91
CA ASP A 35 -7.60 3.28 0.89
C ASP A 35 -8.26 2.96 2.24
N LYS A 36 -9.17 3.83 2.69
CA LYS A 36 -9.91 3.67 3.96
C LYS A 36 -10.66 2.34 3.99
N ASP A 37 -11.08 1.86 2.83
CA ASP A 37 -11.74 0.57 2.65
C ASP A 37 -10.81 -0.62 2.96
N HIS A 38 -9.52 -0.53 2.61
CA HIS A 38 -8.54 -1.57 2.93
C HIS A 38 -8.26 -1.63 4.44
N ILE A 39 -8.10 -0.47 5.09
CA ILE A 39 -7.90 -0.40 6.55
C ILE A 39 -9.10 -1.01 7.29
N ALA A 40 -10.32 -0.69 6.87
CA ALA A 40 -11.55 -1.26 7.43
C ALA A 40 -11.63 -2.79 7.22
N SER A 41 -11.23 -3.28 6.05
CA SER A 41 -11.14 -4.72 5.76
C SER A 41 -10.16 -5.44 6.70
N VAL A 42 -8.96 -4.88 6.89
CA VAL A 42 -7.95 -5.45 7.79
C VAL A 42 -8.38 -5.37 9.25
N GLN A 43 -9.08 -4.31 9.67
CA GLN A 43 -9.70 -4.21 11.00
C GLN A 43 -10.68 -5.35 11.26
N LYS A 44 -11.52 -5.67 10.27
CA LYS A 44 -12.45 -6.81 10.36
C LYS A 44 -11.69 -8.13 10.53
N VAL A 45 -10.64 -8.37 9.74
CA VAL A 45 -9.80 -9.56 9.86
C VAL A 45 -9.15 -9.65 11.25
N SER A 46 -8.60 -8.55 11.78
CA SER A 46 -8.03 -8.51 13.13
C SER A 46 -9.06 -8.92 14.19
N HIS A 47 -10.27 -8.38 14.08
CA HIS A 47 -11.35 -8.69 15.02
C HIS A 47 -11.80 -10.16 14.91
N ASP A 48 -11.92 -10.70 13.69
CA ASP A 48 -12.28 -12.11 13.48
C ASP A 48 -11.19 -13.06 14.00
N LEU A 49 -9.90 -12.71 13.82
CA LEU A 49 -8.78 -13.45 14.40
C LEU A 49 -8.76 -13.38 15.93
N LYS A 50 -9.15 -12.26 16.54
CA LYS A 50 -9.27 -12.14 18.00
C LYS A 50 -10.37 -13.06 18.52
N ARG A 51 -11.52 -13.08 17.86
CA ARG A 51 -12.62 -14.01 18.17
C ARG A 51 -12.18 -15.46 18.01
N LEU A 52 -11.46 -15.77 16.93
CA LEU A 52 -10.92 -17.10 16.70
C LEU A 52 -9.98 -17.52 17.83
N LEU A 53 -9.07 -16.64 18.25
CA LEU A 53 -8.14 -16.92 19.35
C LEU A 53 -8.88 -17.19 20.67
N THR A 54 -9.89 -16.39 21.01
CA THR A 54 -10.75 -16.64 22.20
C THR A 54 -11.48 -17.99 22.10
N GLY A 55 -11.98 -18.34 20.91
CA GLY A 55 -12.59 -19.65 20.65
C GLY A 55 -11.58 -20.80 20.76
N CYS A 56 -10.34 -20.59 20.30
CA CYS A 56 -9.25 -21.54 20.43
C CYS A 56 -8.85 -21.76 21.88
N ASP A 57 -8.88 -20.74 22.73
CA ASP A 57 -8.61 -20.87 24.16
C ASP A 57 -9.66 -21.72 24.88
N ALA A 58 -10.94 -21.50 24.55
CA ALA A 58 -12.05 -22.31 25.04
C ALA A 58 -12.01 -23.76 24.51
N ALA A 59 -11.50 -23.96 23.30
CA ALA A 59 -11.36 -25.29 22.70
C ALA A 59 -10.09 -26.00 23.19
N ARG A 60 -10.17 -27.32 23.45
CA ARG A 60 -9.00 -28.17 23.77
C ARG A 60 -8.17 -28.49 22.52
N LEU A 61 -7.85 -27.47 21.72
CA LEU A 61 -7.01 -27.59 20.53
C LEU A 61 -5.56 -27.91 20.91
N LYS A 62 -4.83 -28.50 19.96
CA LYS A 62 -3.38 -28.70 20.07
C LYS A 62 -2.69 -27.35 20.27
N THR A 63 -1.69 -27.32 21.15
CA THR A 63 -0.93 -26.12 21.51
C THR A 63 -0.36 -25.39 20.28
N ASP A 64 0.11 -26.13 19.27
CA ASP A 64 0.66 -25.56 18.03
C ASP A 64 -0.35 -24.73 17.24
N VAL A 65 -1.63 -25.16 17.22
CA VAL A 65 -2.69 -24.43 16.51
C VAL A 65 -2.98 -23.10 17.22
N LYS A 66 -3.04 -23.12 18.55
CA LYS A 66 -3.22 -21.89 19.35
C LYS A 66 -2.07 -20.91 19.11
N LEU A 67 -0.84 -21.43 19.08
CA LEU A 67 0.35 -20.62 18.83
C LEU A 67 0.36 -20.00 17.41
N GLN A 68 -0.07 -20.75 16.40
CA GLN A 68 -0.17 -20.24 15.03
C GLN A 68 -1.22 -19.13 14.90
N VAL A 69 -2.41 -19.33 15.48
CA VAL A 69 -3.48 -18.31 15.47
C VAL A 69 -3.05 -17.06 16.25
N ALA A 70 -2.37 -17.23 17.39
CA ALA A 70 -1.83 -16.11 18.16
C ALA A 70 -0.79 -15.30 17.35
N ARG A 71 0.16 -15.96 16.68
CA ARG A 71 1.15 -15.29 15.83
C ARG A 71 0.49 -14.55 14.67
N LEU A 72 -0.50 -15.15 14.03
CA LEU A 72 -1.24 -14.50 12.95
C LEU A 72 -1.94 -13.24 13.46
N ASN A 73 -2.56 -13.29 14.64
CA ASN A 73 -3.17 -12.13 15.29
C ASN A 73 -2.15 -11.00 15.51
N ASP A 74 -0.97 -11.33 16.04
CA ASP A 74 0.10 -10.37 16.29
C ASP A 74 0.60 -9.71 15.01
N TRP A 75 0.80 -10.50 13.94
CA TRP A 75 1.19 -9.99 12.63
C TRP A 75 0.12 -9.07 12.04
N THR A 76 -1.15 -9.45 12.09
CA THR A 76 -2.25 -8.60 11.60
C THR A 76 -2.35 -7.30 12.39
N ASN A 77 -2.21 -7.33 13.72
CA ASN A 77 -2.21 -6.12 14.54
C ASN A 77 -1.00 -5.21 14.22
N THR A 78 0.16 -5.80 13.95
CA THR A 78 1.37 -5.04 13.56
C THR A 78 1.19 -4.39 12.20
N TYR A 79 0.65 -5.14 11.24
CA TYR A 79 0.35 -4.64 9.90
C TYR A 79 -0.67 -3.49 9.94
N LEU A 80 -1.72 -3.61 10.74
CA LEU A 80 -2.73 -2.57 10.93
C LEU A 80 -2.13 -1.26 11.46
N LYS A 81 -1.23 -1.33 12.45
CA LYS A 81 -0.48 -0.16 12.93
C LYS A 81 0.35 0.49 11.82
N GLY A 82 0.96 -0.33 10.96
CA GLY A 82 1.72 0.13 9.79
C GLY A 82 0.84 0.87 8.79
N LEU A 83 -0.36 0.34 8.49
CA LEU A 83 -1.34 0.99 7.62
C LEU A 83 -1.82 2.33 8.19
N GLU A 84 -2.16 2.38 9.48
CA GLU A 84 -2.56 3.63 10.14
C GLU A 84 -1.43 4.67 10.15
N ALA A 85 -0.19 4.25 10.34
CA ALA A 85 0.96 5.14 10.29
C ALA A 85 1.18 5.70 8.89
N ALA A 86 1.07 4.85 7.86
CA ALA A 86 1.22 5.27 6.49
C ALA A 86 0.09 6.19 6.02
N GLN A 87 -1.15 5.95 6.45
CA GLN A 87 -2.27 6.88 6.22
C GLN A 87 -2.00 8.26 6.85
N LYS A 88 -1.47 8.31 8.07
CA LYS A 88 -1.11 9.60 8.70
C LYS A 88 0.00 10.32 7.94
N ILE A 89 0.97 9.57 7.41
CA ILE A 89 2.07 10.15 6.62
C ILE A 89 1.53 10.67 5.28
N SER A 90 0.62 9.95 4.62
CA SER A 90 0.01 10.45 3.38
C SER A 90 -0.90 11.66 3.60
N GLU A 91 -1.62 11.72 4.73
CA GLU A 91 -2.54 12.82 5.04
C GLU A 91 -1.84 14.09 5.53
N ALA A 92 -0.78 13.97 6.35
CA ALA A 92 -0.18 15.12 7.04
C ALA A 92 1.36 15.14 7.01
N GLY A 93 2.01 14.09 6.51
CA GLY A 93 3.47 13.95 6.57
C GLY A 93 4.20 15.01 5.77
N TYR A 94 3.67 15.38 4.60
CA TYR A 94 4.20 16.46 3.79
C TYR A 94 4.14 17.81 4.51
N ASP A 95 2.94 18.22 4.94
CA ASP A 95 2.73 19.50 5.63
C ASP A 95 3.58 19.60 6.91
N THR A 96 3.67 18.50 7.67
CA THR A 96 4.51 18.42 8.87
C THR A 96 5.98 18.66 8.55
N LEU A 97 6.49 18.14 7.44
CA LEU A 97 7.88 18.37 7.01
C LEU A 97 8.11 19.80 6.57
N ILE A 98 7.15 20.43 5.87
CA ILE A 98 7.22 21.84 5.47
C ILE A 98 7.19 22.76 6.70
N GLU A 99 6.35 22.47 7.69
CA GLU A 99 6.30 23.22 8.93
C GLU A 99 7.62 23.09 9.71
N ALA A 100 8.13 21.86 9.88
CA ALA A 100 9.42 21.63 10.53
C ALA A 100 10.58 22.33 9.80
N GLN A 101 10.58 22.35 8.46
CA GLN A 101 11.56 23.08 7.67
C GLN A 101 11.51 24.58 7.97
N LYS A 102 10.31 25.16 8.02
CA LYS A 102 10.11 26.59 8.32
C LYS A 102 10.59 26.94 9.72
N GLU A 103 10.21 26.16 10.72
CA GLU A 103 10.61 26.39 12.12
C GLU A 103 12.13 26.28 12.31
N LEU A 104 12.76 25.26 11.71
CA LEU A 104 14.22 25.11 11.75
C LEU A 104 14.93 26.26 11.02
N GLY A 105 14.36 26.75 9.92
CA GLY A 105 14.88 27.91 9.20
C GLY A 105 14.83 29.18 10.04
N LEU A 106 13.72 29.43 10.74
CA LEU A 106 13.59 30.54 11.68
C LEU A 106 14.58 30.41 12.85
N SER A 107 14.72 29.21 13.42
CA SER A 107 15.67 28.98 14.49
C SER A 107 17.12 29.21 14.05
N LEU A 108 17.46 28.86 12.81
CA LEU A 108 18.79 29.11 12.26
C LEU A 108 19.04 30.61 12.08
N ASP A 109 18.06 31.35 11.55
CA ASP A 109 18.14 32.80 11.39
C ASP A 109 18.33 33.51 12.74
N ASP A 110 17.59 33.09 13.77
CA ASP A 110 17.75 33.61 15.13
C ASP A 110 19.19 33.38 15.64
N TYR A 111 19.74 32.18 15.48
CA TYR A 111 21.10 31.88 15.92
C TYR A 111 22.16 32.69 15.16
N LEU A 112 21.97 32.94 13.86
CA LEU A 112 22.89 33.75 13.06
C LEU A 112 22.77 35.25 13.39
N ARG A 113 21.56 35.73 13.68
CA ARG A 113 21.32 37.13 14.07
C ARG A 113 22.01 37.48 15.39
N PHE A 114 22.02 36.57 16.37
CA PHE A 114 22.70 36.79 17.65
C PHE A 114 24.24 36.88 17.52
N GLU A 115 24.85 36.34 16.47
CA GLU A 115 26.29 36.57 16.18
C GLU A 115 26.56 38.04 15.76
N GLY A 116 25.59 38.69 15.12
CA GLY A 116 25.75 40.04 14.57
C GLY A 116 25.44 41.19 15.54
N GLU A 117 24.57 40.98 16.54
CA GLU A 117 24.07 42.06 17.42
C GLU A 117 24.96 42.37 18.64
N GLY A 118 25.89 41.48 19.01
CA GLY A 118 26.64 41.59 20.28
C GLY A 118 28.16 41.80 20.18
N GLY A 119 28.76 41.66 18.98
CA GLY A 119 30.21 41.73 18.80
C GLY A 119 31.01 40.61 19.50
N ASN A 120 30.34 39.66 20.16
CA ASN A 120 30.94 38.48 20.75
C ASN A 120 30.97 37.35 19.72
N ALA A 121 32.13 36.68 19.62
CA ALA A 121 32.25 35.48 18.81
C ALA A 121 31.22 34.42 19.27
N ALA A 122 30.73 33.63 18.31
CA ALA A 122 29.85 32.51 18.57
C ALA A 122 30.44 31.61 19.67
N THR A 123 29.60 31.20 20.62
CA THR A 123 30.04 30.21 21.61
C THR A 123 30.15 28.84 20.93
N ALA A 124 31.01 27.95 21.42
CA ALA A 124 31.12 26.60 20.84
C ALA A 124 29.79 25.81 20.85
N ASP A 125 28.90 26.07 21.83
CA ASP A 125 27.56 25.48 21.86
C ASP A 125 26.66 26.03 20.75
N GLN A 126 26.81 27.33 20.43
CA GLN A 126 26.10 27.99 19.34
C GLN A 126 26.51 27.40 17.99
N GLU A 127 27.81 27.31 17.72
CA GLU A 127 28.34 26.75 16.47
C GLU A 127 27.83 25.32 16.25
N ARG A 128 27.83 24.51 17.31
CA ARG A 128 27.29 23.15 17.27
C ARG A 128 25.80 23.13 16.91
N ARG A 129 24.99 23.99 17.53
CA ARG A 129 23.54 24.09 17.23
C ARG A 129 23.28 24.53 15.80
N ILE A 130 24.03 25.51 15.30
CA ILE A 130 23.98 25.97 13.91
C ILE A 130 24.28 24.81 12.96
N GLU A 131 25.33 24.02 13.24
CA GLU A 131 25.68 22.85 12.44
C GLU A 131 24.58 21.77 12.46
N ASP A 132 24.06 21.43 13.65
CA ASP A 132 23.01 20.43 13.83
C ASP A 132 21.72 20.83 13.09
N ILE A 133 21.29 22.09 13.20
CA ILE A 133 20.10 22.62 12.49
C ILE A 133 20.34 22.65 10.98
N SER A 134 21.51 23.10 10.53
CA SER A 134 21.88 23.09 9.11
C SER A 134 21.89 21.67 8.53
N LYS A 135 22.29 20.69 9.32
CA LYS A 135 22.25 19.27 8.93
C LYS A 135 20.81 18.74 8.90
N ALA A 136 19.98 19.10 9.88
CA ALA A 136 18.56 18.75 9.90
C ALA A 136 17.81 19.32 8.69
N LEU A 137 18.02 20.60 8.37
CA LEU A 137 17.42 21.26 7.20
C LEU A 137 17.80 20.57 5.88
N ARG A 138 19.08 20.22 5.70
CA ARG A 138 19.52 19.44 4.52
C ARG A 138 18.81 18.10 4.42
N ARG A 139 18.60 17.42 5.55
CA ARG A 139 17.89 16.14 5.58
C ARG A 139 16.41 16.31 5.27
N ILE A 140 15.75 17.35 5.79
CA ILE A 140 14.35 17.64 5.49
C ILE A 140 14.18 17.98 4.00
N HIS A 141 15.07 18.79 3.40
CA HIS A 141 15.06 19.06 1.96
C HIS A 141 15.13 17.78 1.12
N SER A 142 15.89 16.77 1.55
CA SER A 142 15.93 15.47 0.86
C SER A 142 14.73 14.57 1.13
N LEU A 143 14.07 14.74 2.28
CA LEU A 143 12.92 13.92 2.69
C LEU A 143 11.62 14.39 2.06
N ILE A 144 11.42 15.70 1.89
CA ILE A 144 10.23 16.28 1.26
C ILE A 144 9.90 15.60 -0.08
N PRO A 145 10.78 15.57 -1.09
CA PRO A 145 10.47 14.93 -2.37
C PRO A 145 10.29 13.42 -2.24
N ALA A 146 11.01 12.76 -1.32
CA ALA A 146 10.87 11.32 -1.10
C ALA A 146 9.50 10.96 -0.48
N VAL A 147 8.96 11.82 0.39
CA VAL A 147 7.61 11.64 0.96
C VAL A 147 6.54 11.96 -0.07
N GLU A 148 6.72 13.02 -0.86
CA GLU A 148 5.84 13.30 -2.00
C GLU A 148 5.80 12.13 -2.97
N GLU A 149 6.94 11.55 -3.34
CA GLU A 149 6.99 10.41 -4.28
C GLU A 149 6.41 9.12 -3.67
N ALA A 150 6.81 8.78 -2.44
CA ALA A 150 6.41 7.51 -1.82
C ALA A 150 4.93 7.47 -1.40
N PHE A 151 4.33 8.63 -1.14
CA PHE A 151 2.94 8.75 -0.71
C PHE A 151 2.08 9.56 -1.69
N ALA A 152 2.62 9.93 -2.86
CA ALA A 152 1.83 10.45 -3.96
C ALA A 152 0.73 9.44 -4.23
N THR A 153 -0.50 9.89 -4.11
CA THR A 153 -1.64 9.16 -4.64
C THR A 153 -1.41 9.14 -6.15
N SER A 154 -0.78 8.08 -6.65
CA SER A 154 -1.02 7.65 -8.01
C SER A 154 -2.48 7.21 -8.01
N GLY A 155 -3.38 8.20 -8.09
CA GLY A 155 -4.70 7.96 -8.64
C GLY A 155 -4.47 7.25 -9.97
N PRO A 156 -5.39 6.37 -10.39
CA PRO A 156 -5.26 5.72 -11.68
C PRO A 156 -4.86 6.79 -12.68
N ASN A 157 -3.65 6.66 -13.25
CA ASN A 157 -3.40 7.21 -14.56
C ASN A 157 -4.44 6.49 -15.38
N ASP A 158 -5.59 7.14 -15.56
CA ASP A 158 -6.62 6.77 -16.50
C ASP A 158 -5.82 6.63 -17.80
N PRO A 159 -5.57 5.41 -18.30
CA PRO A 159 -4.95 5.28 -19.60
C PRO A 159 -5.97 5.90 -20.53
N GLU A 160 -5.70 7.13 -21.00
CA GLU A 160 -6.57 7.93 -21.86
C GLU A 160 -7.47 7.00 -22.65
N GLU A 161 -8.74 6.92 -22.23
CA GLU A 161 -9.74 6.10 -22.90
C GLU A 161 -9.69 6.56 -24.35
N PRO A 162 -9.31 5.69 -25.32
CA PRO A 162 -9.07 6.15 -26.68
C PRO A 162 -10.36 6.79 -27.16
N GLU A 163 -10.32 8.10 -27.45
CA GLU A 163 -11.46 8.89 -27.92
C GLU A 163 -12.15 8.12 -29.05
N VAL A 164 -13.22 7.41 -28.73
CA VAL A 164 -14.05 6.75 -29.73
C VAL A 164 -14.76 7.90 -30.43
N PRO A 165 -14.51 8.16 -31.72
CA PRO A 165 -15.18 9.25 -32.42
C PRO A 165 -16.70 9.05 -32.32
N PRO A 166 -17.47 10.13 -32.17
CA PRO A 166 -18.89 10.04 -31.89
C PRO A 166 -19.60 9.26 -33.00
N TYR A 167 -20.34 8.22 -32.61
CA TYR A 167 -21.21 7.45 -33.49
C TYR A 167 -22.17 8.39 -34.23
N GLU A 168 -22.00 8.53 -35.55
CA GLU A 168 -23.04 9.11 -36.39
C GLU A 168 -24.21 8.12 -36.47
N PRO A 169 -25.45 8.53 -36.13
CA PRO A 169 -26.59 7.65 -36.26
C PRO A 169 -26.91 7.44 -37.74
N GLU A 170 -26.78 6.20 -38.23
CA GLU A 170 -27.26 5.79 -39.54
C GLU A 170 -28.76 6.13 -39.67
N VAL A 171 -29.04 7.05 -40.59
CA VAL A 171 -30.38 7.51 -40.93
C VAL A 171 -31.08 6.37 -41.66
N ASN A 172 -32.06 5.74 -41.01
CA ASN A 172 -32.96 4.77 -41.61
C ASN A 172 -34.11 5.50 -42.33
N PRO A 173 -34.28 5.39 -43.66
CA PRO A 173 -35.51 5.84 -44.32
C PRO A 173 -36.48 4.66 -44.52
N GLU A 174 -37.54 4.66 -43.69
CA GLU A 174 -38.98 4.33 -43.89
C GLU A 174 -39.51 3.34 -44.98
N PRO A 175 -40.75 2.80 -44.83
CA PRO A 175 -41.08 1.40 -45.10
C PRO A 175 -42.20 1.10 -46.14
N LEU A 176 -42.42 -0.22 -46.37
CA LEU A 176 -43.65 -0.96 -46.82
C LEU A 176 -43.95 -1.06 -48.36
N PRO A 177 -44.64 -2.12 -48.88
CA PRO A 177 -45.81 -2.78 -48.27
C PRO A 177 -45.92 -4.33 -48.30
N ASP A 178 -46.50 -4.82 -47.21
CA ASP A 178 -47.69 -5.69 -47.10
C ASP A 178 -47.78 -6.99 -47.93
N SER A 179 -47.66 -8.11 -47.22
CA SER A 179 -48.37 -9.36 -47.54
C SER A 179 -48.53 -10.18 -46.26
N ASN A 180 -49.52 -9.81 -45.46
CA ASN A 180 -50.13 -10.69 -44.46
C ASN A 180 -50.89 -11.82 -45.19
N PRO A 181 -50.92 -13.06 -44.66
CA PRO A 181 -52.08 -13.40 -43.83
C PRO A 181 -51.82 -14.33 -42.62
N GLU A 182 -52.56 -14.02 -41.56
CA GLU A 182 -53.24 -14.90 -40.58
C GLU A 182 -52.48 -15.46 -39.34
N LEU A 183 -52.62 -14.69 -38.25
CA LEU A 183 -52.96 -15.01 -36.83
C LEU A 183 -53.35 -16.48 -36.49
N PRO A 184 -53.18 -16.98 -35.23
CA PRO A 184 -53.58 -16.26 -34.00
C PRO A 184 -52.70 -16.39 -32.75
N ALA A 185 -52.96 -15.43 -31.86
CA ALA A 185 -52.40 -15.25 -30.54
C ALA A 185 -52.71 -16.40 -29.57
N GLU A 186 -51.72 -16.83 -28.79
CA GLU A 186 -51.95 -17.43 -27.48
C GLU A 186 -50.72 -17.24 -26.59
N ILE A 187 -50.86 -16.34 -25.61
CA ILE A 187 -50.03 -16.32 -24.41
C ILE A 187 -50.84 -17.07 -23.35
N PRO A 188 -50.25 -18.03 -22.63
CA PRO A 188 -50.40 -17.99 -21.17
C PRO A 188 -49.06 -18.34 -20.46
N PRO A 189 -48.99 -18.42 -19.12
CA PRO A 189 -48.47 -17.35 -18.29
C PRO A 189 -47.17 -17.73 -17.55
N VAL A 190 -46.56 -16.72 -16.92
CA VAL A 190 -45.41 -16.81 -16.02
C VAL A 190 -45.65 -17.83 -14.89
N SER A 191 -44.69 -18.71 -14.63
CA SER A 191 -44.57 -19.44 -13.36
C SER A 191 -43.12 -19.82 -13.06
N ASN A 192 -42.50 -19.04 -12.18
CA ASN A 192 -41.55 -19.53 -11.17
C ASN A 192 -42.28 -19.33 -9.81
N PRO A 193 -41.97 -20.01 -8.68
CA PRO A 193 -40.75 -20.78 -8.37
C PRO A 193 -40.96 -22.09 -7.54
N GLN A 194 -39.85 -22.82 -7.34
CA GLN A 194 -39.50 -23.76 -6.23
C GLN A 194 -40.42 -24.96 -5.88
N SER A 195 -39.83 -26.17 -5.85
CA SER A 195 -39.85 -27.07 -4.66
C SER A 195 -39.01 -28.35 -4.81
N ARG A 196 -37.99 -28.44 -3.95
CA ARG A 196 -37.49 -29.58 -3.13
C ARG A 196 -37.35 -31.02 -3.69
N LEU A 197 -36.14 -31.55 -3.44
CA LEU A 197 -35.79 -32.85 -2.83
C LEU A 197 -36.81 -34.00 -2.96
N ALA A 198 -36.39 -35.09 -3.60
CA ALA A 198 -36.00 -36.34 -2.94
C ALA A 198 -35.21 -37.22 -3.92
#